data_AF-A5H9J6-F1
#
_entry.id   AF-A5H9J6-F1
#
_cell.length_a   1.000
_cell.length_b   1.000
_cell.length_c   1.000
_cell.angle_alpha   90.00
_cell.angle_beta   90.00
_cell.angle_gamma   90.00
#
_symmetry.space_group_name_H-M   'P 1'
#
loop_
_entity.id
_entity.type
_entity.pdbx_description
1 polymer ?
#
loop_
_entity_poly.entity_id
_entity_poly.type
_entity_poly.pdbx_seq_one_letter_code
_entity_poly.pdbx_strand_id
1 'polypeptide(L)'
;LEIVCAKPPVVLHEDEPSFVLLRWVWSLYSQNAILDAVDERLRGVFRDERQMERVLVVGLWCAHPDLSERPSIARAMNVLQSDDTMLPDLSPQMYKSKVSPPPREVAMGGEYDSVSTASTTATRSSGSFVG
;
A
#
# COMPACT_ATOMS: atom_id res chain seq x y z
N LEU A 1 -6.50 -1.25 7.06
CA LEU A 1 -7.42 -0.70 6.05
C LEU A 1 -8.46 -1.73 5.63
N GLU A 2 -8.07 -2.91 5.13
CA GLU A 2 -9.00 -3.97 4.70
C GLU A 2 -10.09 -4.30 5.73
N ILE A 3 -9.71 -4.40 7.01
CA ILE A 3 -10.64 -4.71 8.11
C ILE A 3 -11.74 -3.65 8.27
N VAL A 4 -11.38 -2.36 8.22
CA VAL A 4 -12.32 -1.25 8.48
C VAL A 4 -13.16 -0.94 7.24
N CYS A 5 -12.58 -1.12 6.06
CA CYS A 5 -13.24 -0.85 4.79
C CYS A 5 -14.03 -2.06 4.27
N ALA A 6 -13.81 -3.26 4.82
CA ALA A 6 -14.31 -4.54 4.32
C ALA A 6 -14.12 -4.73 2.81
N LYS A 7 -13.01 -4.20 2.28
CA LYS A 7 -12.65 -4.24 0.86
C LYS A 7 -11.29 -4.91 0.68
N PRO A 8 -11.10 -5.69 -0.39
CA PRO A 8 -9.80 -6.28 -0.72
C PRO A 8 -8.77 -5.18 -1.06
N PRO A 9 -7.47 -5.48 -0.94
CA PRO A 9 -6.41 -4.49 -1.09
C PRO A 9 -6.26 -4.06 -2.57
N VAL A 10 -6.51 -4.99 -3.49
CA VAL A 10 -6.51 -4.77 -4.95
C VAL A 10 -7.67 -5.55 -5.56
N VAL A 11 -8.37 -4.94 -6.52
CA VAL A 11 -9.29 -5.64 -7.43
C VAL A 11 -8.85 -5.37 -8.86
N LEU A 12 -8.58 -6.44 -9.60
CA LEU A 12 -8.21 -6.38 -11.00
C LEU A 12 -9.47 -6.44 -11.85
N HIS A 13 -9.53 -5.58 -12.86
CA HIS A 13 -10.56 -5.57 -13.88
C HIS A 13 -9.86 -5.71 -15.22
N GLU A 14 -10.43 -6.49 -16.14
CA GLU A 14 -9.82 -6.74 -17.46
C GLU A 14 -9.91 -5.50 -18.36
N ASP A 15 -11.02 -4.75 -18.26
CA ASP A 15 -11.32 -3.60 -19.12
C ASP A 15 -11.37 -2.25 -18.36
N GLU A 16 -11.12 -2.25 -17.06
CA GLU A 16 -11.18 -1.05 -16.19
C GLU A 16 -9.89 -0.87 -15.38
N PRO A 17 -9.56 0.36 -14.96
CA PRO A 17 -8.43 0.57 -14.08
C PRO A 17 -8.58 -0.20 -12.78
N SER A 18 -7.55 -0.93 -12.38
CA SER A 18 -7.57 -1.70 -11.14
C SER A 18 -7.89 -0.82 -9.93
N PHE A 19 -8.77 -1.31 -9.06
CA PHE A 19 -9.04 -0.68 -7.78
C PHE A 19 -7.88 -1.00 -6.82
N VAL A 20 -7.36 0.03 -6.15
CA VAL A 20 -6.33 -0.11 -5.10
C VAL A 20 -6.86 0.58 -3.85
N LEU A 21 -7.07 -0.21 -2.79
CA LEU A 21 -7.68 0.26 -1.55
C LEU A 21 -6.94 1.46 -0.97
N LEU A 22 -5.61 1.37 -0.86
CA LEU A 22 -4.78 2.43 -0.32
C LEU A 22 -4.97 3.77 -1.06
N ARG A 23 -4.98 3.74 -2.39
CA ARG A 23 -5.15 4.93 -3.23
C ARG A 23 -6.54 5.54 -3.08
N TRP A 24 -7.56 4.69 -2.98
CA TRP A 24 -8.94 5.12 -2.76
C TRP A 24 -9.13 5.77 -1.39
N VAL A 25 -8.65 5.14 -0.31
CA VAL A 25 -8.73 5.71 1.05
C VAL A 25 -7.94 7.02 1.15
N TRP A 26 -6.76 7.11 0.51
CA TRP A 26 -5.99 8.36 0.49
C TRP A 26 -6.73 9.49 -0.25
N SER A 27 -7.47 9.16 -1.32
CA SER A 27 -8.30 10.14 -2.02
C SER A 27 -9.37 10.72 -1.09
N LEU A 28 -10.06 9.87 -0.33
CA LEU A 28 -11.06 10.30 0.66
C LEU A 28 -10.43 11.14 1.78
N TYR A 29 -9.26 10.73 2.28
CA TYR A 29 -8.50 11.54 3.24
C TYR A 29 -8.18 12.93 2.69
N SER A 30 -7.72 13.02 1.44
CA SER A 30 -7.41 14.31 0.79
C SER A 30 -8.63 15.22 0.56
N GLN A 31 -9.83 14.69 0.73
CA GLN A 31 -11.11 15.38 0.57
C GLN A 31 -11.80 15.63 1.92
N ASN A 32 -11.12 15.36 3.05
CA ASN A 32 -11.73 15.40 4.40
C ASN A 32 -12.95 14.49 4.55
N ALA A 33 -13.02 13.41 3.77
CA ALA A 33 -14.12 12.45 3.71
C ALA A 33 -13.68 11.03 4.11
N ILE A 34 -12.63 10.90 4.93
CA ILE A 34 -12.02 9.58 5.22
C ILE A 34 -13.01 8.59 5.86
N LEU A 35 -13.99 9.07 6.63
CA LEU A 35 -15.02 8.24 7.24
C LEU A 35 -15.94 7.56 6.21
N ASP A 36 -16.02 8.07 4.98
CA ASP A 36 -16.73 7.39 3.89
C ASP A 36 -16.08 6.05 3.51
N ALA A 37 -14.82 5.83 3.92
CA ALA A 37 -14.13 4.56 3.74
C ALA A 37 -14.61 3.46 4.68
N VAL A 38 -15.32 3.81 5.76
CA VAL A 38 -15.78 2.85 6.77
C VAL A 38 -16.90 2.00 6.21
N ASP A 39 -16.76 0.67 6.36
CA ASP A 39 -17.81 -0.29 6.01
C ASP A 39 -19.11 0.02 6.76
N GLU A 40 -20.23 -0.04 6.04
CA GLU A 40 -21.54 0.32 6.57
C GLU A 40 -21.96 -0.55 7.75
N ARG A 41 -21.50 -1.80 7.84
CA ARG A 41 -21.82 -2.71 8.95
C ARG A 41 -21.13 -2.30 10.25
N LEU A 42 -20.08 -1.47 10.15
CA LEU A 42 -19.39 -0.89 11.31
C LEU A 42 -19.97 0.47 11.71
N ARG A 43 -20.69 1.15 10.78
CA ARG A 43 -21.39 2.41 11.05
C ARG A 43 -22.57 2.15 11.99
N GLY A 44 -22.38 2.45 13.28
CA GLY A 44 -23.38 2.23 14.34
C GLY A 44 -22.98 1.19 15.40
N VAL A 45 -21.97 0.35 15.13
CA VAL A 45 -21.36 -0.50 16.17
C VAL A 45 -20.37 0.31 17.00
N PHE A 46 -19.58 1.16 16.32
CA PHE A 46 -18.70 2.12 16.97
C PHE A 46 -19.46 3.43 17.15
N ARG A 47 -19.62 3.87 18.41
CA ARG A 47 -20.21 5.19 18.72
C ARG A 47 -19.25 6.34 18.46
N ASP A 48 -17.95 6.05 18.37
CA ASP A 48 -16.92 7.07 18.24
C ASP A 48 -16.32 7.07 16.83
N GLU A 49 -16.78 8.03 16.01
CA GLU A 49 -16.22 8.29 14.69
C GLU A 49 -14.74 8.65 14.75
N ARG A 50 -14.25 9.23 15.86
CA ARG A 50 -12.84 9.58 16.03
C ARG A 50 -11.95 8.35 16.09
N GLN A 51 -12.42 7.25 16.68
CA GLN A 51 -11.68 5.99 16.68
C GLN A 51 -11.57 5.42 15.26
N MET A 52 -12.64 5.52 14.46
CA MET A 52 -12.63 5.04 13.08
C MET A 52 -11.69 5.87 12.20
N GLU A 53 -11.74 7.20 12.33
CA GLU A 53 -10.80 8.11 11.68
C GLU A 53 -9.36 7.76 12.07
N ARG A 54 -9.09 7.59 13.37
CA ARG A 54 -7.77 7.23 13.90
C ARG A 54 -7.24 5.94 13.29
N VAL A 55 -8.05 4.88 13.21
CA VAL A 55 -7.63 3.62 12.58
C VAL A 55 -7.32 3.80 11.09
N LEU A 56 -8.12 4.59 10.38
CA LEU A 56 -7.92 4.85 8.95
C LEU A 56 -6.65 5.67 8.71
N VAL A 57 -6.44 6.76 9.46
CA VAL A 57 -5.26 7.62 9.35
C VAL A 57 -3.99 6.87 9.72
N VAL A 58 -3.99 6.08 10.80
CA VAL A 58 -2.84 5.22 11.16
C VAL A 58 -2.60 4.16 10.08
N GLY A 59 -3.67 3.61 9.49
CA GLY A 59 -3.57 2.69 8.36
C GLY A 59 -2.86 3.30 7.14
N LEU A 60 -3.18 4.55 6.79
CA LEU A 60 -2.49 5.31 5.74
C LEU A 60 -1.03 5.58 6.12
N TRP A 61 -0.77 5.99 7.35
CA TRP A 61 0.58 6.29 7.85
C TRP A 61 1.51 5.08 7.81
N CYS A 62 1.03 3.91 8.24
CA CYS A 62 1.76 2.65 8.14
C CYS A 62 2.05 2.23 6.70
N ALA A 63 1.14 2.54 5.78
CA ALA A 63 1.24 2.19 4.37
C ALA A 63 1.88 3.30 3.50
N HIS A 64 2.48 4.31 4.13
CA HIS A 64 3.09 5.42 3.44
C HIS A 64 4.13 4.92 2.41
N PRO A 65 4.10 5.35 1.14
CA PRO A 65 5.01 4.83 0.12
C PRO A 65 6.47 5.26 0.34
N ASP A 66 6.72 6.38 1.02
CA ASP A 66 8.04 6.67 1.59
C ASP A 66 8.23 5.89 2.90
N LEU A 67 9.31 5.11 2.98
CA LEU A 67 9.66 4.30 4.13
C LEU A 67 10.07 5.14 5.35
N SER A 68 10.68 6.31 5.17
CA SER A 68 11.14 7.14 6.29
C SER A 68 9.98 7.77 7.06
N GLU A 69 8.84 7.95 6.40
CA GLU A 69 7.63 8.49 7.00
C GLU A 69 6.80 7.44 7.73
N ARG A 70 7.05 6.14 7.49
CA ARG A 70 6.31 5.06 8.17
C ARG A 70 6.63 5.06 9.66
N PRO A 71 5.62 4.95 10.54
CA PRO A 71 5.85 4.82 11.96
C PRO A 71 6.47 3.46 12.30
N SER A 72 7.17 3.41 13.44
CA SER A 72 7.41 2.13 14.10
C SER A 72 6.08 1.54 14.60
N ILE A 73 6.00 0.22 14.73
CA ILE A 73 4.80 -0.43 15.25
C ILE A 73 4.43 0.09 16.64
N ALA A 74 5.42 0.36 17.50
CA ALA A 74 5.18 0.91 18.83
C ALA A 74 4.50 2.30 18.78
N ARG A 75 4.92 3.16 17.84
CA ARG A 75 4.31 4.48 17.66
C ARG A 75 2.90 4.39 17.08
N ALA A 76 2.69 3.52 16.09
CA ALA A 76 1.36 3.26 15.54
C ALA A 76 0.40 2.75 16.63
N MET A 77 0.83 1.80 17.46
CA MET A 77 0.03 1.27 18.56
C MET A 77 -0.28 2.31 19.63
N ASN A 78 0.67 3.17 19.99
CA ASN A 78 0.44 4.28 20.92
C ASN A 78 -0.68 5.20 20.40
N VAL A 79 -0.60 5.62 19.12
CA VAL A 79 -1.64 6.45 18.51
C VAL A 79 -2.98 5.71 18.50
N LEU A 80 -3.02 4.40 18.23
CA LEU A 80 -4.28 3.65 18.21
C LEU A 80 -4.94 3.47 19.59
N GLN A 81 -4.15 3.33 20.66
CA GLN A 81 -4.66 3.00 21.99
C GLN A 81 -4.96 4.21 22.88
N SER A 82 -4.47 5.38 22.51
CA SER A 82 -4.56 6.59 23.34
C SER A 82 -5.36 7.68 22.63
N ASP A 83 -6.50 8.03 23.21
CA ASP A 83 -7.38 9.07 22.67
C ASP A 83 -6.74 10.47 22.73
N ASP A 84 -5.81 10.68 23.67
CA ASP A 84 -5.09 11.94 23.88
C ASP A 84 -3.97 12.18 22.85
N THR A 85 -3.54 11.14 22.13
CA THR A 85 -2.45 11.26 21.16
C THR A 85 -2.97 11.89 19.86
N MET A 86 -2.28 12.91 19.37
CA MET A 86 -2.61 13.57 18.10
C MET A 86 -2.37 12.63 16.91
N LEU A 87 -3.25 12.73 15.91
CA LEU A 87 -3.07 12.02 14.64
C LEU A 87 -1.91 12.63 13.84
N PRO A 88 -1.18 11.81 13.07
CA PRO A 88 -0.18 12.33 12.14
C PRO A 88 -0.88 13.16 11.05
N ASP A 89 -0.26 14.28 10.68
CA ASP A 89 -0.66 15.05 9.51
C ASP A 89 0.03 14.46 8.28
N LEU A 90 -0.74 13.84 7.39
CA LEU A 90 -0.23 13.19 6.18
C LEU A 90 -0.44 14.11 4.99
N SER A 91 0.53 14.15 4.06
CA SER A 91 0.41 15.02 2.88
C SER A 91 -0.78 14.58 1.98
N PRO A 92 -1.75 15.46 1.69
CA PRO A 92 -2.92 15.11 0.86
C PRO A 92 -2.60 14.87 -0.62
N GLN A 93 -1.47 15.38 -1.11
CA GLN A 93 -1.14 15.38 -2.54
C GLN A 93 -0.37 14.13 -3.01
N MET A 94 -0.14 13.17 -2.12
CA MET A 94 0.79 12.07 -2.34
C MET A 94 0.51 11.22 -3.59
N TYR A 95 -0.76 10.99 -3.93
CA TYR A 95 -1.18 10.20 -5.10
C TYR A 95 -1.64 11.04 -6.30
N LYS A 96 -1.64 12.38 -6.21
CA LYS A 96 -2.10 13.26 -7.30
C LYS A 96 -1.07 13.46 -8.42
N SER A 97 0.20 13.08 -8.19
CA SER A 97 1.32 13.51 -9.04
C SER A 97 1.96 12.45 -9.94
N LYS A 98 1.39 11.23 -10.06
CA LYS A 98 1.91 10.21 -11.00
C LYS A 98 0.87 9.88 -12.06
N VAL A 99 0.69 10.80 -13.01
CA VAL A 99 0.20 10.42 -14.35
C VAL A 99 1.25 9.47 -14.93
N SER A 100 0.89 8.22 -15.15
CA SER A 100 1.72 7.28 -15.90
C SER A 100 1.97 7.86 -17.30
N PRO A 101 3.20 7.82 -17.85
CA PRO A 101 3.35 8.05 -19.28
C PRO A 101 2.48 7.02 -20.05
N PRO A 102 1.90 7.39 -21.19
CA PRO A 102 1.15 6.45 -22.02
C PRO A 102 2.04 5.26 -22.42
N PRO A 103 1.49 4.05 -22.62
CA PRO A 103 2.26 2.93 -23.12
C PRO A 103 2.96 3.34 -24.41
N ARG A 104 4.28 3.20 -24.47
CA ARG A 104 5.01 3.38 -25.73
C ARG A 104 4.46 2.33 -26.70
N GLU A 105 3.92 2.75 -27.83
CA GLU A 105 3.61 1.85 -28.95
C GLU A 105 4.89 1.07 -29.30
N VAL A 106 4.92 -0.21 -28.97
CA VAL A 106 5.99 -1.09 -29.40
C VAL A 106 5.67 -1.49 -30.83
N ALA A 107 6.29 -0.78 -31.78
CA ALA A 107 6.28 -1.16 -33.18
C ALA A 107 6.88 -2.56 -33.34
N MET A 108 6.12 -3.41 -34.04
CA MET A 108 6.44 -4.79 -34.39
C MET A 108 7.66 -4.85 -35.32
N GLY A 109 8.65 -5.69 -35.01
CA GLY A 109 9.71 -6.03 -35.96
C GLY A 109 10.99 -6.54 -35.31
N GLY A 110 11.28 -7.83 -35.50
CA GLY A 110 12.60 -8.40 -35.24
C GLY A 110 12.54 -9.89 -34.95
N GLU A 111 13.06 -10.67 -35.90
CA GLU A 111 13.23 -12.12 -35.88
C GLU A 111 13.69 -12.68 -34.52
N TYR A 112 13.02 -13.74 -34.06
CA TYR A 112 13.62 -14.64 -33.09
C TYR A 112 14.48 -15.63 -33.87
N ASP A 113 15.79 -15.55 -33.68
CA ASP A 113 16.64 -16.68 -33.94
C ASP A 113 17.68 -16.79 -32.82
N SER A 114 18.07 -18.03 -32.54
CA SER A 114 19.12 -18.49 -31.59
C SER A 114 18.65 -19.00 -30.23
N VAL A 115 18.49 -20.31 -30.15
CA VAL A 115 18.77 -21.07 -28.91
C VAL A 115 20.28 -21.02 -28.66
N SER A 116 20.69 -20.70 -27.44
CA SER A 116 22.07 -20.90 -26.98
C SER A 116 22.06 -21.22 -25.49
N THR A 117 22.14 -22.52 -25.20
CA THR A 117 22.29 -23.06 -23.85
C THR A 117 23.74 -22.89 -23.43
N ALA A 118 24.04 -21.94 -22.53
CA ALA A 118 25.32 -21.87 -21.86
C ALA A 118 25.25 -22.63 -20.52
N SER A 119 26.07 -23.69 -20.42
CA SER A 119 26.30 -24.45 -19.19
C SER A 119 27.12 -23.62 -18.20
N THR A 120 26.74 -23.63 -16.92
CA THR A 120 27.60 -23.10 -15.85
C THR A 120 27.84 -24.16 -14.78
N THR A 121 29.11 -24.50 -14.64
CA THR A 121 29.74 -25.36 -13.63
C THR A 121 29.65 -24.74 -12.24
N ALA A 122 29.33 -25.55 -11.23
CA ALA A 122 29.39 -25.16 -9.83
C ALA A 122 30.56 -25.90 -9.14
N THR A 123 31.63 -25.16 -8.84
CA THR A 123 32.75 -25.58 -7.99
C THR A 123 32.35 -25.52 -6.52
N ARG A 124 32.46 -26.66 -5.81
CA ARG A 124 32.24 -26.73 -4.36
C ARG A 124 33.52 -26.34 -3.63
N SER A 125 33.47 -25.26 -2.87
CA SER A 125 34.46 -24.90 -1.85
C SER A 125 33.93 -25.34 -0.48
N SER A 126 34.70 -26.11 0.27
CA SER A 126 34.39 -26.48 1.65
C SER A 126 35.67 -26.42 2.49
N GLY A 127 35.89 -25.29 3.17
CA GLY A 127 36.69 -25.22 4.40
C GLY A 127 35.75 -25.11 5.60
N SER A 128 36.09 -25.46 6.84
CA SER A 128 37.26 -26.14 7.40
C SER A 128 36.92 -26.46 8.86
N PHE A 129 37.37 -27.64 9.28
CA PHE A 129 37.73 -28.12 10.64
C PHE A 129 37.79 -27.08 11.78
N VAL A 130 37.08 -27.33 12.90
CA VAL A 130 37.59 -27.47 14.29
C VAL A 130 36.43 -27.68 15.28
N GLY A 131 36.63 -28.54 16.30
CA GLY A 131 35.76 -28.71 17.46
C GLY A 131 35.75 -30.13 17.99
#